data_AF-A0A1E4TPH9-F1
#
_entry.id   AF-A0A1E4TPH9-F1
#
_cell.length_a   1.000
_cell.length_b   1.000
_cell.length_c   1.000
_cell.angle_alpha   90.00
_cell.angle_beta   90.00
_cell.angle_gamma   90.00
#
_symmetry.space_group_name_H-M   'P 1'
#
loop_
_entity.id
_entity.type
_entity.pdbx_description
1 polymer ?
#
loop_
_entity_poly.entity_id
_entity_poly.type
_entity_poly.pdbx_seq_one_letter_code
_entity_poly.pdbx_strand_id
1 'polypeptide(L)'
;MNTTAGQIQPPGLRPRITTTMWEDEKTLCYQVDANGISVVRRADNNMINGTKLLNVARMTRGRRDGILKSEKVRKVVKIGSMHL
;
A
#
# COMPACT_ATOMS: atom_id res chain seq x y z
N MET A 1 -17.09 6.55 18.93
CA MET A 1 -17.87 5.87 17.87
C MET A 1 -16.95 4.88 17.18
N ASN A 2 -17.22 3.58 17.31
CA ASN A 2 -16.34 2.53 16.80
C ASN A 2 -16.37 2.51 15.27
N THR A 3 -15.34 3.05 14.65
CA THR A 3 -15.13 2.98 13.20
C THR A 3 -14.61 1.59 12.87
N THR A 4 -15.52 0.62 12.68
CA THR A 4 -15.19 -0.69 12.12
C THR A 4 -14.89 -0.51 10.63
N ALA A 5 -13.74 0.08 10.30
CA ALA A 5 -13.25 0.08 8.92
C ALA A 5 -12.95 -1.38 8.56
N GLY A 6 -13.83 -1.96 7.75
CA GLY A 6 -13.97 -3.39 7.56
C GLY A 6 -12.71 -4.07 7.07
N GLN A 7 -12.26 -5.06 7.85
CA GLN A 7 -11.75 -6.37 7.42
C GLN A 7 -11.50 -7.18 8.70
N ILE A 8 -12.17 -8.33 8.83
CA ILE A 8 -11.92 -9.25 9.95
C ILE A 8 -10.69 -10.08 9.58
N GLN A 9 -9.68 -10.03 10.43
CA GLN A 9 -8.49 -10.87 10.31
C GLN A 9 -8.90 -12.35 10.29
N PRO A 10 -8.43 -13.15 9.31
CA PRO A 10 -8.75 -14.56 9.28
C PRO A 10 -8.33 -15.25 10.60
N PRO A 11 -9.16 -16.14 11.17
CA PRO A 11 -8.83 -16.84 12.40
C PRO A 11 -7.47 -17.56 12.29
N GLY A 12 -6.62 -17.39 13.31
CA GLY A 12 -5.30 -18.05 13.38
C GLY A 12 -4.19 -17.39 12.53
N LEU A 13 -4.51 -16.45 11.65
CA LEU A 13 -3.50 -15.66 10.95
C LEU A 13 -3.03 -14.52 11.85
N ARG A 14 -1.74 -14.17 11.89
CA ARG A 14 -1.24 -12.89 12.40
C ARG A 14 -0.42 -12.23 11.30
N PRO A 15 -0.97 -11.24 10.57
CA PRO A 15 -0.23 -10.54 9.53
C PRO A 15 1.07 -9.97 10.12
N ARG A 16 2.21 -10.32 9.55
CA ARG A 16 3.48 -9.69 9.92
C ARG A 16 3.51 -8.30 9.28
N ILE A 17 3.54 -7.28 10.13
CA ILE A 17 3.65 -5.89 9.71
C ILE A 17 5.08 -5.43 9.98
N THR A 18 5.74 -4.91 8.95
CA THR A 18 7.02 -4.21 9.09
C THR A 18 6.76 -2.70 9.12
N THR A 19 7.36 -1.99 10.07
CA THR A 19 7.25 -0.53 10.16
C THR A 19 8.59 0.11 9.81
N THR A 20 8.59 1.12 8.95
CA THR A 20 9.79 1.82 8.50
C THR A 20 9.54 3.33 8.41
N MET A 21 10.52 4.15 8.75
CA MET A 21 10.44 5.60 8.55
C MET A 21 10.69 5.97 7.08
N TRP A 22 9.82 6.77 6.49
CA TRP A 22 10.11 7.49 5.25
C TRP A 22 10.60 8.89 5.60
N GLU A 23 11.92 9.04 5.61
CA GLU A 23 12.59 10.26 6.07
C GLU A 23 12.21 11.50 5.24
N ASP A 24 12.18 11.40 3.90
CA ASP A 24 11.88 12.54 3.02
C ASP A 24 10.49 13.13 3.29
N GLU A 25 9.52 12.27 3.58
CA GLU A 25 8.13 12.65 3.83
C GLU A 25 7.79 12.72 5.33
N LYS A 26 8.77 12.43 6.20
CA LYS A 26 8.65 12.47 7.66
C LYS A 26 7.45 11.69 8.18
N THR A 27 7.25 10.48 7.65
CA THR A 27 6.10 9.64 8.01
C THR A 27 6.48 8.17 8.16
N LEU A 28 5.77 7.46 9.03
CA LEU A 28 5.90 6.01 9.14
C LEU A 28 5.17 5.31 7.99
N CYS A 29 5.75 4.22 7.54
CA CYS A 29 5.22 3.32 6.53
C CYS A 29 5.00 1.94 7.14
N TYR A 30 3.81 1.37 6.93
CA TYR A 30 3.44 0.02 7.34
C TYR A 30 3.40 -0.89 6.12
N GLN A 31 4.19 -1.95 6.15
CA GLN A 31 4.29 -2.92 5.09
C GLN A 31 3.66 -4.24 5.48
N VAL A 32 3.02 -4.88 4.50
CA VAL A 32 2.64 -6.29 4.53
C VAL A 32 3.09 -6.99 3.25
N ASP A 33 3.39 -8.28 3.35
CA ASP A 33 3.75 -9.11 2.20
C ASP A 33 2.54 -9.98 1.80
N ALA A 34 2.16 -9.94 0.52
CA ALA A 34 1.07 -10.74 -0.04
C ALA A 34 1.45 -11.24 -1.44
N ASN A 35 1.28 -12.54 -1.71
CA ASN A 35 1.64 -13.14 -3.01
C ASN A 35 3.10 -12.83 -3.45
N GLY A 36 4.03 -12.75 -2.50
CA GLY A 36 5.44 -12.41 -2.78
C GLY A 36 5.68 -10.93 -3.13
N ILE A 37 4.70 -10.05 -2.91
CA ILE A 37 4.79 -8.61 -3.17
C ILE A 37 4.55 -7.85 -1.87
N SER A 38 5.48 -6.96 -1.55
CA SER A 38 5.34 -6.04 -0.43
C SER A 38 4.46 -4.85 -0.81
N VAL A 39 3.45 -4.57 0.00
CA VAL A 39 2.53 -3.43 -0.14
C VAL A 39 2.69 -2.54 1.08
N VAL A 40 2.80 -1.23 0.83
CA VAL A 40 3.07 -0.24 1.86
C VAL A 40 1.91 0.75 1.96
N ARG A 41 1.55 1.12 3.20
CA ARG A 41 0.64 2.22 3.53
C ARG A 41 1.36 3.22 4.43
N ARG A 42 1.25 4.52 4.13
CA ARG A 42 1.78 5.59 5.00
C ARG A 42 0.81 5.98 6.11
N ALA A 43 1.35 6.40 7.25
CA ALA A 43 0.59 6.59 8.49
C ALA A 43 -0.18 7.92 8.56
N ASP A 44 0.36 8.97 7.94
CA ASP A 44 -0.14 10.35 8.01
C ASP A 44 -1.45 10.57 7.25
N ASN A 45 -1.63 9.93 6.09
CA ASN A 45 -2.79 10.13 5.23
C ASN A 45 -3.41 8.85 4.67
N ASN A 46 -2.96 7.68 5.14
CA ASN A 46 -3.46 6.37 4.75
C ASN A 46 -3.32 6.00 3.26
N MET A 47 -2.57 6.77 2.46
CA MET A 47 -2.32 6.38 1.06
C MET A 47 -1.50 5.08 0.98
N ILE A 48 -1.73 4.34 -0.10
CA ILE A 48 -1.06 3.07 -0.37
C ILE A 48 -0.22 3.14 -1.65
N ASN A 49 0.80 2.30 -1.75
CA ASN A 49 1.48 2.09 -3.03
C ASN A 49 0.57 1.32 -4.01
N GLY A 50 -0.20 2.07 -4.81
CA GLY A 50 -1.16 1.52 -5.76
C GLY A 50 -0.53 0.60 -6.82
N THR A 51 0.72 0.86 -7.23
CA THR A 51 1.44 -0.01 -8.17
C THR A 51 1.64 -1.40 -7.57
N LYS A 52 2.08 -1.47 -6.31
CA LYS A 52 2.30 -2.74 -5.61
C LYS A 52 0.99 -3.48 -5.34
N LEU A 53 -0.06 -2.78 -4.91
CA LEU A 53 -1.37 -3.38 -4.70
C LEU A 53 -1.92 -4.05 -5.98
N LEU A 54 -1.84 -3.37 -7.12
CA LEU A 54 -2.32 -3.92 -8.39
C LEU A 54 -1.45 -5.07 -8.91
N ASN A 55 -0.17 -5.10 -8.57
CA ASN A 55 0.69 -6.25 -8.85
C ASN A 55 0.29 -7.47 -7.99
N VAL A 56 -0.13 -7.29 -6.73
CA VAL A 56 -0.66 -8.40 -5.88
C VAL A 56 -1.86 -9.07 -6.56
N ALA A 57 -2.73 -8.26 -7.19
CA ALA A 57 -3.88 -8.71 -7.97
C ALA A 57 -3.53 -9.24 -9.37
N ARG A 58 -2.23 -9.36 -9.70
CA ARG A 58 -1.72 -9.84 -11.00
C ARG A 58 -2.25 -9.07 -12.21
N MET A 59 -2.45 -7.75 -12.06
CA MET A 59 -2.84 -6.90 -13.18
C MET A 59 -1.73 -6.80 -14.21
N THR A 60 -2.08 -6.83 -15.50
CA THR A 60 -1.12 -6.54 -16.58
C THR A 60 -0.66 -5.10 -16.49
N ARG A 61 0.56 -4.82 -17.00
CA ARG A 61 1.14 -3.47 -17.02
C ARG A 61 0.17 -2.42 -17.58
N GLY A 62 -0.38 -2.65 -18.78
CA GLY A 62 -1.28 -1.70 -19.44
C GLY A 62 -2.55 -1.42 -18.62
N ARG A 63 -3.18 -2.47 -18.06
CA ARG A 63 -4.38 -2.32 -17.24
C ARG A 63 -4.08 -1.59 -15.93
N ARG A 64 -2.99 -1.95 -15.25
CA ARG A 64 -2.52 -1.27 -14.03
C ARG A 64 -2.29 0.22 -14.29
N ASP A 65 -1.54 0.54 -15.33
CA ASP A 65 -1.19 1.93 -15.66
C ASP A 65 -2.46 2.73 -16.02
N GLY A 66 -3.45 2.11 -16.65
CA GLY A 66 -4.78 2.69 -16.87
C GLY A 66 -5.52 3.01 -15.57
N ILE A 67 -5.61 2.05 -14.65
CA ILE A 67 -6.26 2.22 -13.34
C ILE A 67 -5.60 3.35 -12.55
N LEU A 68 -4.26 3.34 -12.45
CA LEU A 68 -3.49 4.36 -11.72
C LEU A 68 -3.60 5.76 -12.33
N LYS A 69 -3.81 5.86 -13.65
CA LYS A 69 -4.06 7.15 -14.31
C LYS A 69 -5.47 7.67 -14.03
N SER A 70 -6.46 6.77 -13.95
CA SER A 70 -7.86 7.12 -13.69
C SER A 70 -8.18 7.42 -12.22
N GLU A 71 -7.31 7.01 -11.28
CA GLU A 71 -7.51 7.30 -9.86
C GLU A 71 -7.46 8.81 -9.60
N LYS A 72 -8.53 9.35 -9.00
CA LYS A 72 -8.70 10.79 -8.79
C LYS A 72 -7.82 11.28 -7.64
N VAL A 73 -7.71 10.47 -6.58
CA VAL A 73 -6.93 10.81 -5.39
C VAL A 73 -5.62 10.05 -5.42
N ARG A 74 -4.62 10.62 -6.11
CA ARG A 74 -3.31 9.99 -6.29
C ARG A 74 -2.16 10.99 -6.17
N LYS A 75 -1.03 10.50 -5.67
CA LYS A 75 0.27 11.20 -5.64
C LYS A 75 1.28 10.31 -6.34
N VAL A 76 1.89 10.81 -7.41
CA VAL A 76 2.94 10.09 -8.13
C VAL A 76 4.27 10.37 -7.44
N VAL A 77 4.88 9.33 -6.89
CA VAL A 77 6.20 9.38 -6.25
C VAL A 77 7.19 8.80 -7.23
N LYS A 78 8.14 9.63 -7.72
CA LYS A 78 9.13 9.21 -8.72
C LYS A 78 10.41 8.64 -8.08
N ILE A 79 10.76 9.14 -6.89
CA ILE A 79 11.99 8.85 -6.13
C ILE A 79 11.63 8.88 -4.62
N GLY A 80 12.30 8.09 -3.79
CA GLY A 80 12.10 8.03 -2.32
C GLY A 80 11.43 6.74 -1.83
N SER A 81 11.37 6.52 -0.51
CA SER A 81 10.87 5.27 0.08
C SER A 81 9.32 5.16 0.12
N MET A 82 8.74 5.05 -1.08
CA MET A 82 7.62 4.15 -1.36
C MET A 82 8.07 2.87 -2.07
N HIS A 83 9.39 2.66 -2.14
CA HIS A 83 10.04 1.43 -2.59
C HIS A 83 10.27 0.51 -1.39
N LEU A 84 9.27 -0.30 -1.08
CA LEU A 84 9.46 -1.73 -0.85
C LEU A 84 8.64 -2.46 -1.92
#